data_AF-A0A838V627-F1
#
_entry.id   AF-A0A838V627-F1
#
_cell.length_a   1.000
_cell.length_b   1.000
_cell.length_c   1.000
_cell.angle_alpha   90.00
_cell.angle_beta   90.00
_cell.angle_gamma   90.00
#
_symmetry.space_group_name_H-M   'P 1'
#
loop_
_entity.id
_entity.type
_entity.pdbx_description
1 polymer ?
#
loop_
_entity_poly.entity_id
_entity_poly.type
_entity_poly.pdbx_seq_one_letter_code
_entity_poly.pdbx_strand_id
1 'polypeptide(L)'
;MSPERPINADERAPEPSEAPAAAKAQSAPPAAKSPPAPPTPEPAKARLDAPAPKASAPRPRRNRGRRPMPLTPKLLATLVLIAIAFIVAAVIGGSGGSKHDTGSSAPAPAPALSADSEEAPASQSAEQLGYPSFATDNTTRIGGSDAATNAAAVALAVFPGTEPSQRPKAVTLVSEENWAGAVAASVLMAEPVRAPLLVSSPEGVPDATTEAFEALQPTGFDGDHGVEAFSLGALDVPGEARTRELGGGDAAAQAAEIAKLRDRLFDKPPAHVIVAPSADPGFAIPAAAWAARSGDPVLFTNADALPAATVAALKRHNELPVYVLGPPSAISAGVLAEIAKVDKHVKRVSGKDPVVNAIAFARYGDGGFGWNINDPGHGFVLAAADSPIEAAVASPLSASGTWGPLLLTDSATKLPAKLGNYFLDVKPGYSTDPTRAFYNHVWVIGDQEAIDVNQQAEVNGLAELAKIGGAQR
;
A
#
# COMPACT_ATOMS: atom_id res chain seq x y z
N MET A 1 -5.26 29.22 13.90
CA MET A 1 -6.66 29.37 14.34
C MET A 1 -7.55 29.11 13.14
N SER A 2 -8.47 28.17 13.31
CA SER A 2 -9.31 27.49 12.31
C SER A 2 -10.33 28.40 11.61
N PRO A 3 -10.92 27.89 10.52
CA PRO A 3 -12.35 27.52 10.50
C PRO A 3 -12.53 26.12 9.86
N GLU A 4 -13.61 25.35 9.93
CA GLU A 4 -14.91 25.33 10.61
C GLU A 4 -15.41 23.87 10.47
N ARG A 5 -16.34 23.46 11.34
CA ARG A 5 -16.90 22.11 11.42
C ARG A 5 -17.76 21.75 10.19
N PRO A 6 -17.87 20.46 9.83
CA PRO A 6 -18.84 20.01 8.84
C PRO A 6 -20.27 19.98 9.40
N ILE A 7 -21.19 20.18 8.46
CA ILE A 7 -22.62 20.43 8.60
C ILE A 7 -23.41 19.10 8.48
N ASN A 8 -24.51 19.01 9.25
CA ASN A 8 -25.62 18.04 9.23
C ASN A 8 -25.60 16.89 10.26
N ALA A 9 -26.10 17.22 11.46
CA ALA A 9 -26.98 16.33 12.22
C ALA A 9 -28.18 17.18 12.66
N ASP A 10 -29.34 17.00 12.02
CA ASP A 10 -30.63 17.43 12.55
C ASP A 10 -31.77 16.86 11.69
N GLU A 11 -32.29 15.69 12.09
CA GLU A 11 -33.71 15.38 11.87
C GLU A 11 -34.29 14.79 13.17
N ARG A 12 -35.30 15.51 13.71
CA ARG A 12 -36.08 15.18 14.89
C ARG A 12 -36.97 13.97 14.64
N ALA A 13 -36.95 13.01 15.56
CA ALA A 13 -38.01 12.01 15.71
C ALA A 13 -39.25 12.63 16.41
N PRO A 14 -40.48 12.19 16.10
CA PRO A 14 -41.69 12.67 16.79
C PRO A 14 -41.96 11.89 18.09
N GLU A 15 -42.40 12.62 19.11
CA GLU A 15 -42.89 12.10 20.40
C GLU A 15 -44.22 11.33 20.27
N PRO A 16 -44.49 10.35 21.17
CA PRO A 16 -45.84 9.89 21.42
C PRO A 16 -46.40 10.35 22.79
N SER A 17 -47.69 10.67 22.74
CA SER A 17 -48.67 11.10 23.76
C SER A 17 -48.68 10.35 25.12
N GLU A 18 -48.82 11.11 26.20
CA GLU A 18 -49.32 10.76 27.56
C GLU A 18 -50.84 10.40 27.52
N ALA A 19 -51.54 9.67 28.43
CA ALA A 19 -51.39 9.15 29.81
C ALA A 19 -52.53 8.08 30.08
N PRO A 20 -52.91 7.60 31.31
CA PRO A 20 -52.31 7.70 32.65
C PRO A 20 -52.29 6.41 33.56
N ALA A 21 -51.44 6.48 34.59
CA ALA A 21 -51.55 6.03 36.00
C ALA A 21 -51.87 4.57 36.44
N ALA A 22 -50.93 3.98 37.22
CA ALA A 22 -51.18 3.39 38.55
C ALA A 22 -49.86 3.21 39.36
N ALA A 23 -49.91 3.56 40.65
CA ALA A 23 -48.78 3.79 41.56
C ALA A 23 -48.35 2.56 42.39
N LYS A 24 -47.07 2.50 42.85
CA LYS A 24 -46.66 2.44 44.28
C LYS A 24 -45.14 2.34 44.54
N ALA A 25 -44.70 3.16 45.52
CA ALA A 25 -43.60 3.05 46.52
C ALA A 25 -42.14 2.83 46.05
N GLN A 26 -41.26 3.84 46.06
CA GLN A 26 -40.43 4.39 47.17
C GLN A 26 -39.23 3.53 47.63
N SER A 27 -38.01 3.99 47.29
CA SER A 27 -36.89 4.21 48.24
C SER A 27 -35.66 4.82 47.51
N ALA A 28 -35.20 6.01 47.94
CA ALA A 28 -33.92 6.64 47.57
C ALA A 28 -32.92 6.56 48.75
N PRO A 29 -31.59 6.61 48.52
CA PRO A 29 -30.82 7.85 48.80
C PRO A 29 -29.52 8.00 47.93
N PRO A 30 -28.62 8.96 48.19
CA PRO A 30 -28.74 10.40 48.05
C PRO A 30 -27.72 11.01 47.04
N ALA A 31 -27.90 12.32 46.79
CA ALA A 31 -27.21 13.15 45.80
C ALA A 31 -25.68 13.31 45.98
N ALA A 32 -24.95 13.25 44.85
CA ALA A 32 -23.58 13.72 44.72
C ALA A 32 -23.54 15.10 44.05
N LYS A 33 -22.72 15.99 44.60
CA LYS A 33 -22.58 17.41 44.28
C LYS A 33 -21.91 17.62 42.90
N SER A 34 -22.43 18.57 42.13
CA SER A 34 -21.84 19.06 40.88
C SER A 34 -20.50 19.77 41.12
N PRO A 35 -19.48 19.61 40.23
CA PRO A 35 -18.23 20.35 40.30
C PRO A 35 -18.38 21.81 39.79
N PRO A 36 -17.56 22.76 40.26
CA PRO A 36 -17.68 24.17 39.90
C PRO A 36 -17.12 24.48 38.51
N ALA A 37 -17.69 25.50 37.87
CA ALA A 37 -17.31 26.01 36.56
C ALA A 37 -15.89 26.63 36.53
N PRO A 38 -15.18 26.56 35.39
CA PRO A 38 -13.86 27.19 35.22
C PRO A 38 -13.99 28.72 35.06
N PRO A 39 -13.01 29.52 35.56
CA PRO A 39 -13.06 30.98 35.47
C PRO A 39 -12.71 31.51 34.08
N THR A 40 -13.43 32.55 33.67
CA THR A 40 -13.22 33.39 32.49
C THR A 40 -11.98 34.29 32.66
N PRO A 41 -11.09 34.43 31.68
CA PRO A 41 -9.97 35.39 31.77
C PRO A 41 -10.37 36.80 31.30
N GLU A 42 -10.13 37.81 32.14
CA GLU A 42 -10.17 39.26 31.81
C GLU A 42 -8.84 39.74 31.18
N PRO A 43 -8.83 40.85 30.41
CA PRO A 43 -7.77 41.20 29.49
C PRO A 43 -6.63 42.00 30.15
N ALA A 44 -5.38 41.58 29.89
CA ALA A 44 -4.19 42.29 30.33
C ALA A 44 -3.83 43.46 29.38
N LYS A 45 -3.50 44.60 29.99
CA LYS A 45 -3.14 45.88 29.37
C LYS A 45 -1.68 45.91 28.86
N ALA A 46 -1.48 46.76 27.86
CA ALA A 46 -0.25 47.04 27.13
C ALA A 46 0.91 47.66 27.94
N ARG A 47 2.15 47.27 27.60
CA ARG A 47 3.44 48.01 27.67
C ARG A 47 4.35 47.38 26.58
N LEU A 48 4.65 48.04 25.45
CA LEU A 48 5.73 49.03 25.24
C LEU A 48 7.07 48.61 25.89
N ASP A 49 7.91 47.91 25.12
CA ASP A 49 9.23 48.40 24.66
C ASP A 49 9.98 47.31 23.88
N ALA A 50 10.31 47.61 22.63
CA ALA A 50 11.03 46.76 21.69
C ALA A 50 12.45 47.31 21.44
N PRO A 51 13.50 46.46 21.32
CA PRO A 51 14.77 46.89 20.75
C PRO A 51 14.83 46.64 19.23
N ALA A 52 15.46 47.59 18.54
CA ALA A 52 15.45 47.79 17.09
C ALA A 52 16.08 46.66 16.23
N PRO A 53 15.62 46.48 14.98
CA PRO A 53 16.20 45.53 14.03
C PRO A 53 17.46 46.08 13.34
N LYS A 54 18.48 45.23 13.19
CA LYS A 54 19.72 45.55 12.47
C LYS A 54 19.53 45.46 10.95
N ALA A 55 20.22 46.39 10.28
CA ALA A 55 20.31 46.71 8.87
C ALA A 55 20.06 45.61 7.81
N SER A 56 19.22 46.01 6.87
CA SER A 56 18.93 45.51 5.53
C SER A 56 20.13 45.02 4.69
N ALA A 57 20.06 43.75 4.27
CA ALA A 57 20.79 43.19 3.15
C ALA A 57 19.98 43.38 1.83
N PRO A 58 20.65 43.57 0.67
CA PRO A 58 19.99 44.00 -0.56
C PRO A 58 19.15 42.91 -1.23
N ARG A 59 18.01 43.33 -1.81
CA ARG A 59 17.07 42.49 -2.55
C ARG A 59 17.74 41.82 -3.77
N PRO A 60 17.45 40.54 -4.06
CA PRO A 60 17.94 39.90 -5.28
C PRO A 60 17.31 40.53 -6.52
N ARG A 61 18.17 40.83 -7.51
CA ARG A 61 17.79 41.35 -8.82
C ARG A 61 16.96 40.31 -9.57
N ARG A 62 15.77 40.73 -9.99
CA ARG A 62 14.86 40.03 -10.91
C ARG A 62 15.61 39.62 -12.18
N ASN A 63 15.88 38.31 -12.32
CA ASN A 63 16.51 37.72 -13.49
C ASN A 63 15.57 37.90 -14.69
N ARG A 64 15.98 38.69 -15.69
CA ARG A 64 15.27 38.79 -16.97
C ARG A 64 15.52 37.49 -17.73
N GLY A 65 14.45 36.80 -18.11
CA GLY A 65 14.51 35.58 -18.91
C GLY A 65 15.37 35.77 -20.16
N ARG A 66 16.30 34.83 -20.38
CA ARG A 66 16.97 34.65 -21.67
C ARG A 66 15.93 34.13 -22.65
N ARG A 67 15.66 34.90 -23.72
CA ARG A 67 14.95 34.39 -24.89
C ARG A 67 15.83 33.36 -25.61
N PRO A 68 15.28 32.22 -26.08
CA PRO A 68 16.04 31.31 -26.94
C PRO A 68 16.37 32.01 -28.26
N MET A 69 17.62 31.90 -28.71
CA MET A 69 18.02 32.38 -30.04
C MET A 69 17.39 31.48 -31.12
N PRO A 70 16.87 32.04 -32.22
CA PRO A 70 16.41 31.23 -33.33
C PRO A 70 17.62 30.57 -34.03
N LEU A 71 17.63 29.24 -34.06
CA LEU A 71 18.55 28.46 -34.90
C LEU A 71 18.29 28.82 -36.37
N THR A 72 19.36 29.09 -37.12
CA THR A 72 19.25 29.46 -38.53
C THR A 72 18.75 28.26 -39.35
N PRO A 73 17.95 28.46 -40.41
CA PRO A 73 17.30 27.38 -41.16
C PRO A 73 18.27 26.39 -41.82
N LYS A 74 19.56 26.77 -41.95
CA LYS A 74 20.61 25.89 -42.46
C LYS A 74 21.02 24.80 -41.47
N LEU A 75 20.96 25.05 -40.16
CA LEU A 75 21.33 24.07 -39.13
C LEU A 75 20.20 23.05 -38.89
N LEU A 76 18.95 23.46 -39.07
CA LEU A 76 17.78 22.58 -39.00
C LEU A 76 17.76 21.57 -40.15
N ALA A 77 18.12 22.01 -41.36
CA ALA A 77 18.18 21.14 -42.54
C ALA A 77 19.26 20.04 -42.43
N THR A 78 20.40 20.34 -41.78
CA THR A 78 21.47 19.35 -41.57
C THR A 78 21.08 18.30 -40.53
N LEU A 79 20.38 18.70 -39.46
CA LEU A 79 19.87 17.77 -38.45
C LEU A 79 18.79 16.82 -39.00
N VAL A 80 17.92 17.31 -39.88
CA VAL A 80 16.90 16.48 -40.55
C VAL A 80 17.52 15.45 -41.49
N LEU A 81 18.59 15.80 -42.22
CA LEU A 81 19.30 14.85 -43.08
C LEU A 81 20.02 13.75 -42.30
N ILE A 82 20.57 14.05 -41.13
CA ILE A 82 21.21 13.06 -40.25
C ILE A 82 20.15 12.10 -39.67
N ALA A 83 18.98 12.62 -39.28
CA ALA A 83 17.88 11.81 -38.78
C ALA A 83 17.34 10.84 -39.85
N ILE A 84 17.19 11.30 -41.10
CA ILE A 84 16.76 10.45 -42.22
C ILE A 84 17.79 9.34 -42.51
N ALA A 85 19.09 9.64 -42.42
CA ALA A 85 20.13 8.64 -42.63
C ALA A 85 20.12 7.52 -41.56
N PHE A 86 19.80 7.85 -40.30
CA PHE A 86 19.66 6.87 -39.22
C PHE A 86 18.42 5.98 -39.40
N ILE A 87 17.31 6.54 -39.89
CA ILE A 87 16.09 5.77 -40.15
C ILE A 87 16.29 4.78 -41.30
N VAL A 88 16.99 5.19 -42.36
CA VAL A 88 17.30 4.29 -43.49
C VAL A 88 18.27 3.16 -43.09
N ALA A 89 19.19 3.41 -42.16
CA ALA A 89 20.08 2.38 -41.63
C ALA A 89 19.35 1.35 -40.75
N ALA A 90 18.31 1.77 -40.01
CA ALA A 90 17.50 0.87 -39.17
C ALA A 90 16.61 -0.07 -40.01
N VAL A 91 16.10 0.38 -41.16
CA VAL A 91 15.19 -0.40 -42.02
C VAL A 91 15.91 -1.49 -42.81
N ILE A 92 17.22 -1.39 -43.04
CA ILE A 92 17.97 -2.36 -43.87
C ILE A 92 18.66 -3.45 -43.01
N GLY A 93 18.76 -3.27 -41.69
CA GLY A 93 19.50 -4.18 -40.80
C GLY A 93 18.69 -5.32 -40.14
N GLY A 94 17.36 -5.31 -40.22
CA GLY A 94 16.50 -6.22 -39.46
C GLY A 94 15.80 -7.28 -40.31
N SER A 95 16.52 -8.26 -40.85
CA SER A 95 15.92 -9.46 -41.45
C SER A 95 16.82 -10.67 -41.22
N GLY A 96 16.39 -11.59 -40.36
CA GLY A 96 17.01 -12.90 -40.23
C GLY A 96 16.48 -13.76 -39.09
N GLY A 97 15.78 -14.85 -39.46
CA GLY A 97 15.98 -16.15 -38.81
C GLY A 97 14.89 -16.66 -37.87
N SER A 98 13.89 -17.32 -38.44
CA SER A 98 12.90 -18.17 -37.77
C SER A 98 13.50 -19.52 -37.32
N LYS A 99 13.21 -19.94 -36.08
CA LYS A 99 13.14 -21.35 -35.64
C LYS A 99 12.11 -21.49 -34.52
N HIS A 100 11.10 -22.30 -34.77
CA HIS A 100 10.17 -22.85 -33.77
C HIS A 100 10.86 -23.94 -32.97
N ASP A 101 10.62 -23.99 -31.65
CA ASP A 101 10.21 -25.21 -30.95
C ASP A 101 9.59 -24.92 -29.57
N THR A 102 8.34 -25.40 -29.45
CA THR A 102 7.56 -25.92 -28.32
C THR A 102 7.78 -25.49 -26.86
N GLY A 103 6.68 -25.03 -26.25
CA GLY A 103 6.29 -25.39 -24.88
C GLY A 103 6.69 -24.41 -23.78
N SER A 104 5.96 -23.29 -23.67
CA SER A 104 5.96 -22.48 -22.45
C SER A 104 4.54 -22.02 -22.15
N SER A 105 4.07 -22.30 -20.94
CA SER A 105 2.85 -21.73 -20.37
C SER A 105 2.91 -20.21 -20.53
N ALA A 106 1.97 -19.66 -21.29
CA ALA A 106 1.94 -18.23 -21.58
C ALA A 106 1.74 -17.46 -20.26
N PRO A 107 2.61 -16.49 -19.90
CA PRO A 107 2.25 -15.52 -18.88
C PRO A 107 1.02 -14.77 -19.39
N ALA A 108 0.01 -14.54 -18.55
CA ALA A 108 -1.16 -13.78 -18.99
C ALA A 108 -0.69 -12.39 -19.45
N PRO A 109 -0.81 -12.04 -20.74
CA PRO A 109 -0.25 -10.80 -21.23
C PRO A 109 -1.15 -9.66 -20.75
N ALA A 110 -0.55 -8.60 -20.22
CA ALA A 110 -1.21 -7.30 -20.22
C ALA A 110 -1.66 -6.97 -21.67
N PRO A 111 -2.82 -6.34 -21.87
CA PRO A 111 -3.32 -6.09 -23.22
C PRO A 111 -2.30 -5.28 -24.03
N ALA A 112 -1.84 -5.84 -25.15
CA ALA A 112 -0.90 -5.19 -26.03
C ALA A 112 -1.57 -4.00 -26.74
N LEU A 113 -1.04 -2.80 -26.50
CA LEU A 113 -1.37 -1.63 -27.31
C LEU A 113 -0.63 -1.77 -28.65
N SER A 114 -1.35 -2.15 -29.71
CA SER A 114 -0.79 -2.24 -31.05
C SER A 114 -0.27 -0.86 -31.50
N ALA A 115 1.04 -0.70 -31.56
CA ALA A 115 1.69 0.35 -32.35
C ALA A 115 2.45 -0.36 -33.48
N ASP A 116 2.20 0.09 -34.71
CA ASP A 116 2.73 -0.39 -36.00
C ASP A 116 1.91 -1.47 -36.72
N SER A 117 0.82 -1.02 -37.36
CA SER A 117 0.31 -1.62 -38.59
C SER A 117 -0.25 -0.50 -39.47
N GLU A 118 0.40 -0.22 -40.61
CA GLU A 118 -0.16 0.65 -41.68
C GLU A 118 -1.37 0.00 -42.40
N GLU A 119 -1.78 -1.18 -41.97
CA GLU A 119 -3.09 -1.78 -42.27
C GLU A 119 -3.91 -1.77 -40.99
N ALA A 120 -5.09 -1.13 -41.01
CA ALA A 120 -6.00 -1.08 -39.88
C ALA A 120 -6.23 -2.49 -39.30
N PRO A 121 -5.97 -2.75 -38.00
CA PRO A 121 -6.35 -4.03 -37.44
C PRO A 121 -7.88 -4.09 -37.36
N ALA A 122 -8.41 -5.19 -37.88
CA ALA A 122 -9.78 -5.64 -37.68
C ALA A 122 -10.19 -5.54 -36.20
N SER A 123 -11.46 -5.27 -35.94
CA SER A 123 -12.12 -5.21 -34.64
C SER A 123 -11.43 -6.06 -33.56
N GLN A 124 -10.73 -5.42 -32.61
CA GLN A 124 -10.20 -6.11 -31.44
C GLN A 124 -11.37 -6.60 -30.57
N SER A 125 -11.36 -7.87 -30.15
CA SER A 125 -12.37 -8.39 -29.23
C SER A 125 -12.14 -7.85 -27.82
N ALA A 126 -13.18 -7.84 -26.97
CA ALA A 126 -13.03 -7.43 -25.58
C ALA A 126 -12.03 -8.33 -24.83
N GLU A 127 -11.98 -9.62 -25.17
CA GLU A 127 -11.02 -10.57 -24.61
C GLU A 127 -9.58 -10.24 -25.04
N GLN A 128 -9.36 -9.78 -26.28
CA GLN A 128 -8.04 -9.33 -26.74
C GLN A 128 -7.56 -8.07 -26.00
N LEU A 129 -8.49 -7.25 -25.52
CA LEU A 129 -8.21 -6.13 -24.63
C LEU A 129 -8.10 -6.55 -23.15
N GLY A 130 -8.21 -7.85 -22.86
CA GLY A 130 -8.06 -8.42 -21.52
C GLY A 130 -9.33 -8.41 -20.67
N TYR A 131 -10.47 -7.92 -21.16
CA TYR A 131 -11.69 -7.80 -20.34
C TYR A 131 -12.47 -9.13 -20.28
N PRO A 132 -13.05 -9.49 -19.11
CA PRO A 132 -13.04 -8.74 -17.84
C PRO A 132 -11.87 -9.11 -16.90
N SER A 133 -10.97 -10.00 -17.31
CA SER A 133 -9.89 -10.50 -16.44
C SER A 133 -8.93 -9.40 -15.99
N PHE A 134 -8.53 -8.52 -16.90
CA PHE A 134 -7.57 -7.43 -16.66
C PHE A 134 -8.20 -6.33 -15.81
N ALA A 135 -9.44 -5.94 -16.11
CA ALA A 135 -10.16 -4.93 -15.37
C ALA A 135 -11.67 -5.11 -15.51
N THR A 136 -12.38 -4.59 -14.52
CA THR A 136 -13.82 -4.33 -14.57
C THR A 136 -14.03 -2.83 -14.28
N ASP A 137 -15.27 -2.40 -14.09
CA ASP A 137 -15.56 -1.02 -13.67
C ASP A 137 -15.03 -0.71 -12.26
N ASN A 138 -14.98 -1.68 -11.35
CA ASN A 138 -14.51 -1.48 -9.96
C ASN A 138 -13.23 -2.25 -9.58
N THR A 139 -12.67 -3.08 -10.48
CA THR A 139 -11.49 -3.89 -10.19
C THR A 139 -10.39 -3.74 -11.23
N THR A 140 -9.14 -3.90 -10.81
CA THR A 140 -7.98 -3.92 -11.70
C THR A 140 -7.05 -5.05 -11.27
N ARG A 141 -6.67 -5.92 -12.21
CA ARG A 141 -5.86 -7.09 -11.93
C ARG A 141 -4.39 -6.85 -12.29
N ILE A 142 -3.51 -7.23 -11.37
CA ILE A 142 -2.10 -7.52 -11.67
C ILE A 142 -2.00 -9.04 -11.82
N GLY A 143 -2.02 -9.51 -13.08
CA GLY A 143 -2.32 -10.90 -13.43
C GLY A 143 -1.14 -11.74 -13.87
N GLY A 144 0.07 -11.45 -13.39
CA GLY A 144 1.25 -12.27 -13.67
C GLY A 144 1.12 -13.67 -13.07
N SER A 145 1.78 -14.64 -13.72
CA SER A 145 1.83 -16.05 -13.33
C SER A 145 2.83 -16.36 -12.21
N ASP A 146 3.63 -15.37 -11.81
CA ASP A 146 4.68 -15.52 -10.81
C ASP A 146 4.91 -14.22 -10.03
N ALA A 147 5.66 -14.35 -8.93
CA ALA A 147 5.93 -13.25 -8.00
C ALA A 147 6.77 -12.14 -8.63
N ALA A 148 7.71 -12.47 -9.51
CA ALA A 148 8.55 -11.47 -10.18
C ALA A 148 7.75 -10.59 -11.13
N THR A 149 6.89 -11.19 -11.95
CA THR A 149 6.00 -10.48 -12.86
C THR A 149 5.00 -9.63 -12.09
N ASN A 150 4.41 -10.15 -11.01
CA ASN A 150 3.48 -9.39 -10.17
C ASN A 150 4.18 -8.23 -9.45
N ALA A 151 5.38 -8.42 -8.91
CA ALA A 151 6.15 -7.37 -8.27
C ALA A 151 6.54 -6.25 -9.25
N ALA A 152 7.03 -6.61 -10.44
CA ALA A 152 7.34 -5.69 -11.53
C ALA A 152 6.13 -4.84 -11.92
N ALA A 153 4.98 -5.48 -12.16
CA ALA A 153 3.75 -4.80 -12.54
C ALA A 153 3.19 -3.91 -11.42
N VAL A 154 3.24 -4.35 -10.16
CA VAL A 154 2.88 -3.52 -9.00
C VAL A 154 3.78 -2.28 -8.91
N ALA A 155 5.09 -2.46 -9.05
CA ALA A 155 6.05 -1.35 -8.99
C ALA A 155 5.76 -0.31 -10.09
N LEU A 156 5.50 -0.74 -11.32
CA LEU A 156 5.17 0.14 -12.44
C LEU A 156 3.79 0.77 -12.33
N ALA A 157 2.81 0.10 -11.72
CA ALA A 157 1.50 0.67 -11.45
C ALA A 157 1.60 1.86 -10.47
N VAL A 158 2.48 1.75 -9.46
CA VAL A 158 2.71 2.80 -8.47
C VAL A 158 3.66 3.89 -8.99
N PHE A 159 4.66 3.49 -9.77
CA PHE A 159 5.70 4.35 -10.33
C PHE A 159 5.80 4.15 -11.85
N PRO A 160 4.98 4.84 -12.65
CA PRO A 160 4.95 4.65 -14.10
C PRO A 160 6.27 4.96 -14.83
N GLY A 161 7.20 5.66 -14.19
CA GLY A 161 8.56 5.90 -14.72
C GLY A 161 8.65 6.85 -15.94
N THR A 162 7.51 7.26 -16.53
CA THR A 162 7.47 8.06 -17.76
C THR A 162 8.08 9.46 -17.63
N GLU A 163 8.12 10.00 -16.41
CA GLU A 163 8.78 11.26 -16.08
C GLU A 163 9.63 11.12 -14.80
N PRO A 164 10.70 11.92 -14.63
CA PRO A 164 11.56 11.84 -13.44
C PRO A 164 10.84 11.97 -12.09
N SER A 165 9.73 12.71 -12.03
CA SER A 165 8.91 12.89 -10.82
C SER A 165 8.14 11.64 -10.40
N GLN A 166 7.98 10.68 -11.31
CA GLN A 166 7.25 9.43 -11.12
C GLN A 166 8.17 8.25 -10.80
N ARG A 167 9.47 8.48 -10.70
CA ARG A 167 10.47 7.44 -10.44
C ARG A 167 10.64 7.24 -8.94
N PRO A 168 10.81 6.00 -8.48
CA PRO A 168 11.18 5.77 -7.11
C PRO A 168 12.63 6.21 -6.89
N LYS A 169 12.99 6.50 -5.63
CA LYS A 169 14.40 6.79 -5.29
C LYS A 169 15.24 5.52 -5.24
N ALA A 170 14.64 4.42 -4.79
CA ALA A 170 15.26 3.11 -4.71
C ALA A 170 14.20 2.02 -4.93
N VAL A 171 14.61 0.77 -5.10
CA VAL A 171 13.76 -0.42 -5.01
C VAL A 171 14.25 -1.33 -3.89
N THR A 172 13.44 -2.30 -3.47
CA THR A 172 13.85 -3.35 -2.55
C THR A 172 13.77 -4.72 -3.24
N LEU A 173 14.89 -5.43 -3.31
CA LEU A 173 15.00 -6.76 -3.91
C LEU A 173 14.79 -7.83 -2.84
N VAL A 174 13.91 -8.78 -3.13
CA VAL A 174 13.58 -9.91 -2.25
C VAL A 174 13.63 -11.22 -3.02
N SER A 175 13.93 -12.33 -2.34
CA SER A 175 13.80 -13.67 -2.91
C SER A 175 12.34 -14.14 -2.85
N GLU A 176 11.93 -14.96 -3.83
CA GLU A 176 10.60 -15.60 -3.84
C GLU A 176 10.33 -16.44 -2.60
N GLU A 177 11.38 -17.04 -2.02
CA GLU A 177 11.26 -17.86 -0.82
C GLU A 177 11.16 -17.03 0.47
N ASN A 178 11.46 -15.73 0.41
CA ASN A 178 11.58 -14.87 1.58
C ASN A 178 10.37 -13.96 1.79
N TRP A 179 9.19 -14.57 1.92
CA TRP A 179 7.94 -13.83 2.17
C TRP A 179 8.01 -12.97 3.47
N ALA A 180 8.67 -13.47 4.52
CA ALA A 180 8.75 -12.75 5.80
C ALA A 180 9.63 -11.51 5.68
N GLY A 181 10.76 -11.62 4.99
CA GLY A 181 11.60 -10.49 4.61
C GLY A 181 10.84 -9.47 3.77
N ALA A 182 10.05 -9.93 2.78
CA ALA A 182 9.22 -9.05 1.95
C ALA A 182 8.19 -8.26 2.80
N VAL A 183 7.47 -8.92 3.72
CA VAL A 183 6.54 -8.26 4.64
C VAL A 183 7.23 -7.21 5.52
N ALA A 184 8.41 -7.51 6.06
CA ALA A 184 9.17 -6.55 6.85
C ALA A 184 9.69 -5.39 6.00
N ALA A 185 10.18 -5.66 4.79
CA ALA A 185 10.72 -4.69 3.86
C ALA A 185 9.67 -3.77 3.24
N SER A 186 8.39 -4.15 3.24
CA SER A 186 7.29 -3.26 2.87
C SER A 186 7.34 -1.92 3.61
N VAL A 187 7.94 -1.86 4.81
CA VAL A 187 8.14 -0.60 5.54
C VAL A 187 8.95 0.45 4.75
N LEU A 188 9.82 0.03 3.83
CA LEU A 188 10.64 0.92 2.99
C LEU A 188 9.83 1.58 1.86
N MET A 189 8.60 1.13 1.62
CA MET A 189 7.68 1.78 0.69
C MET A 189 7.09 3.08 1.27
N ALA A 190 7.12 3.24 2.60
CA ALA A 190 6.69 4.48 3.24
C ALA A 190 7.66 5.64 2.93
N GLU A 191 7.15 6.87 3.03
CA GLU A 191 8.01 8.06 2.99
C GLU A 191 9.00 8.07 4.17
N PRO A 192 10.26 8.49 3.95
CA PRO A 192 10.75 9.21 2.77
C PRO A 192 11.37 8.34 1.66
N VAL A 193 11.47 7.02 1.87
CA VAL A 193 12.23 6.10 1.01
C VAL A 193 11.46 5.77 -0.26
N ARG A 194 10.18 5.39 -0.14
CA ARG A 194 9.31 5.04 -1.27
C ARG A 194 9.91 3.99 -2.23
N ALA A 195 10.42 2.89 -1.65
CA ALA A 195 11.02 1.79 -2.41
C ALA A 195 10.03 0.62 -2.60
N PRO A 196 9.50 0.40 -3.82
CA PRO A 196 8.66 -0.76 -4.10
C PRO A 196 9.48 -2.06 -4.06
N LEU A 197 8.80 -3.19 -3.90
CA LEU A 197 9.41 -4.52 -3.90
C LEU A 197 9.57 -5.03 -5.34
N LEU A 198 10.72 -5.62 -5.65
CA LEU A 198 10.98 -6.43 -6.84
C LEU A 198 11.56 -7.78 -6.40
N VAL A 199 11.40 -8.80 -7.23
CA VAL A 199 11.88 -10.15 -6.92
C VAL A 199 13.20 -10.42 -7.63
N SER A 200 14.17 -11.00 -6.93
CA SER A 200 15.43 -11.46 -7.52
C SER A 200 15.88 -12.77 -6.87
N SER A 201 16.90 -13.42 -7.45
CA SER A 201 17.47 -14.66 -6.91
C SER A 201 19.01 -14.59 -6.87
N PRO A 202 19.67 -15.42 -6.06
CA PRO A 202 21.13 -15.61 -6.13
C PRO A 202 21.62 -16.20 -7.46
N GLU A 203 20.73 -16.84 -8.23
CA GLU A 203 21.05 -17.52 -9.49
C GLU A 203 20.88 -16.62 -10.73
N GLY A 204 20.30 -15.44 -10.55
CA GLY A 204 20.02 -14.49 -11.61
C GLY A 204 18.87 -13.55 -11.31
N VAL A 205 18.82 -12.44 -12.04
CA VAL A 205 17.69 -11.50 -11.99
C VAL A 205 16.62 -11.95 -13.00
N PRO A 206 15.35 -12.12 -12.59
CA PRO A 206 14.26 -12.38 -13.52
C PRO A 206 14.12 -11.29 -14.59
N ASP A 207 13.73 -11.65 -15.81
CA ASP A 207 13.56 -10.72 -16.93
C ASP A 207 12.57 -9.60 -16.56
N ALA A 208 11.42 -9.94 -15.96
CA ALA A 208 10.43 -8.97 -15.51
C ALA A 208 10.99 -7.94 -14.51
N THR A 209 11.90 -8.37 -13.63
CA THR A 209 12.58 -7.48 -12.67
C THR A 209 13.59 -6.59 -13.38
N THR A 210 14.33 -7.12 -14.35
CA THR A 210 15.27 -6.34 -15.16
C THR A 210 14.53 -5.25 -15.94
N GLU A 211 13.47 -5.60 -16.67
CA GLU A 211 12.65 -4.67 -17.44
C GLU A 211 11.99 -3.61 -16.54
N ALA A 212 11.43 -4.02 -15.39
CA ALA A 212 10.85 -3.08 -14.45
C ALA A 212 11.91 -2.13 -13.89
N PHE A 213 13.10 -2.62 -13.52
CA PHE A 213 14.17 -1.77 -13.01
C PHE A 213 14.61 -0.72 -14.06
N GLU A 214 14.75 -1.13 -15.32
CA GLU A 214 15.07 -0.24 -16.43
C GLU A 214 13.99 0.82 -16.69
N ALA A 215 12.72 0.47 -16.54
CA ALA A 215 11.60 1.40 -16.70
C ALA A 215 11.45 2.36 -15.50
N LEU A 216 11.65 1.85 -14.28
CA LEU A 216 11.58 2.63 -13.04
C LEU A 216 12.70 3.67 -12.95
N GLN A 217 13.90 3.35 -13.45
CA GLN A 217 15.11 4.18 -13.39
C GLN A 217 15.32 4.83 -12.01
N PRO A 218 15.56 4.03 -10.94
CA PRO A 218 15.70 4.57 -9.59
C PRO A 218 16.75 5.67 -9.50
N THR A 219 16.41 6.78 -8.86
CA THR A 219 17.25 7.99 -8.91
C THR A 219 18.37 8.04 -7.87
N GLY A 220 18.39 7.08 -6.94
CA GLY A 220 19.23 7.07 -5.75
C GLY A 220 18.57 7.77 -4.56
N PHE A 221 18.62 7.12 -3.39
CA PHE A 221 18.15 7.67 -2.13
C PHE A 221 19.29 8.40 -1.41
N ASP A 222 19.22 9.73 -1.34
CA ASP A 222 20.26 10.58 -0.73
C ASP A 222 20.53 10.25 0.75
N GLY A 223 19.50 9.81 1.50
CA GLY A 223 19.62 9.41 2.89
C GLY A 223 20.48 8.16 3.13
N ASP A 224 20.92 7.49 2.05
CA ASP A 224 21.84 6.36 2.09
C ASP A 224 22.83 6.40 0.91
N HIS A 225 23.52 7.52 0.72
CA HIS A 225 24.61 7.65 -0.26
C HIS A 225 24.21 7.38 -1.72
N GLY A 226 22.95 7.63 -2.08
CA GLY A 226 22.45 7.41 -3.44
C GLY A 226 22.16 5.95 -3.77
N VAL A 227 21.89 5.11 -2.76
CA VAL A 227 21.45 3.72 -2.97
C VAL A 227 20.20 3.68 -3.85
N GLU A 228 20.25 2.83 -4.87
CA GLU A 228 19.20 2.58 -5.85
C GLU A 228 18.48 1.25 -5.60
N ALA A 229 19.12 0.31 -4.88
CA ALA A 229 18.52 -0.96 -4.50
C ALA A 229 18.90 -1.38 -3.07
N PHE A 230 17.91 -1.79 -2.27
CA PHE A 230 18.13 -2.52 -1.03
C PHE A 230 17.97 -4.01 -1.30
N SER A 231 19.01 -4.83 -1.09
CA SER A 231 18.94 -6.29 -1.32
C SER A 231 18.76 -7.03 0.00
N LEU A 232 17.73 -7.89 0.09
CA LEU A 232 17.51 -8.76 1.25
C LEU A 232 18.29 -10.07 1.10
N GLY A 233 19.52 -10.08 1.62
CA GLY A 233 20.48 -11.17 1.43
C GLY A 233 21.27 -11.02 0.13
N ALA A 234 22.08 -12.05 -0.14
CA ALA A 234 22.91 -12.14 -1.34
C ALA A 234 22.05 -12.52 -2.55
N LEU A 235 21.53 -11.52 -3.25
CA LEU A 235 20.75 -11.66 -4.48
C LEU A 235 21.50 -11.00 -5.62
N ASP A 236 21.30 -11.49 -6.85
CA ASP A 236 21.73 -10.75 -8.01
C ASP A 236 20.92 -9.45 -8.15
N VAL A 237 21.59 -8.42 -8.67
CA VAL A 237 21.06 -7.05 -8.77
C VAL A 237 20.95 -6.66 -10.24
N PRO A 238 19.83 -6.05 -10.68
CA PRO A 238 19.70 -5.56 -12.05
C PRO A 238 20.68 -4.42 -12.35
N GLY A 239 21.39 -4.53 -13.48
CA GLY A 239 22.29 -3.50 -13.99
C GLY A 239 23.50 -3.23 -13.08
N GLU A 240 23.91 -1.95 -13.00
CA GLU A 240 25.02 -1.48 -12.15
C GLU A 240 24.50 -0.69 -10.93
N ALA A 241 23.34 -1.06 -10.40
CA ALA A 241 22.67 -0.32 -9.34
C ALA A 241 23.52 -0.21 -8.06
N ARG A 242 23.61 1.00 -7.49
CA ARG A 242 24.23 1.18 -6.17
C ARG A 242 23.39 0.48 -5.12
N THR A 243 23.92 -0.62 -4.60
CA THR A 243 23.15 -1.53 -3.76
C THR A 243 23.60 -1.51 -2.31
N ARG A 244 22.63 -1.53 -1.40
CA ARG A 244 22.85 -1.88 0.00
C ARG A 244 22.32 -3.27 0.25
N GLU A 245 23.22 -4.20 0.51
CA GLU A 245 22.86 -5.51 1.03
C GLU A 245 22.48 -5.41 2.52
N LEU A 246 21.37 -6.05 2.86
CA LEU A 246 20.94 -6.34 4.22
C LEU A 246 21.20 -7.81 4.49
N GLY A 247 21.72 -8.11 5.67
CA GLY A 247 22.12 -9.47 6.03
C GLY A 247 20.98 -10.48 5.89
N GLY A 248 21.37 -11.73 5.61
CA GLY A 248 20.49 -12.87 5.75
C GLY A 248 20.29 -13.27 7.21
N GLY A 249 19.36 -14.19 7.46
CA GLY A 249 19.07 -14.71 8.78
C GLY A 249 17.68 -15.32 8.84
N ASP A 250 17.25 -15.70 10.03
CA ASP A 250 15.84 -16.02 10.24
C ASP A 250 14.95 -14.77 10.13
N ALA A 251 13.63 -14.98 10.01
CA ALA A 251 12.65 -13.91 9.87
C ALA A 251 12.77 -12.84 10.95
N ALA A 252 13.09 -13.23 12.19
CA ALA A 252 13.19 -12.29 13.31
C ALA A 252 14.47 -11.44 13.25
N ALA A 253 15.61 -12.04 12.89
CA ALA A 253 16.87 -11.35 12.69
C ALA A 253 16.78 -10.34 11.54
N GLN A 254 16.24 -10.76 10.40
CA GLN A 254 16.11 -9.92 9.22
C GLN A 254 15.12 -8.76 9.44
N ALA A 255 13.96 -9.02 10.05
CA ALA A 255 13.02 -7.96 10.41
C ALA A 255 13.61 -6.95 11.40
N ALA A 256 14.40 -7.42 12.39
CA ALA A 256 15.09 -6.52 13.32
C ALA A 256 16.18 -5.68 12.62
N GLU A 257 16.81 -6.20 11.57
CA GLU A 257 17.75 -5.44 10.74
C GLU A 257 17.04 -4.40 9.86
N ILE A 258 15.93 -4.77 9.22
CA ILE A 258 15.10 -3.86 8.44
C ILE A 258 14.53 -2.73 9.32
N ALA A 259 14.09 -3.04 10.54
CA ALA A 259 13.64 -2.03 11.50
C ALA A 259 14.77 -1.03 11.86
N LYS A 260 16.01 -1.51 12.06
CA LYS A 260 17.17 -0.63 12.27
C LYS A 260 17.49 0.20 11.02
N LEU A 261 17.35 -0.37 9.82
CA LEU A 261 17.51 0.38 8.58
C LEU A 261 16.48 1.51 8.52
N ARG A 262 15.20 1.19 8.73
CA ARG A 262 14.10 2.17 8.78
C ARG A 262 14.41 3.31 9.74
N ASP A 263 14.89 3.02 10.94
CA ASP A 263 15.26 4.06 11.92
C ASP A 263 16.39 4.98 11.45
N ARG A 264 17.31 4.47 10.64
CA ARG A 264 18.38 5.27 10.05
C ARG A 264 17.87 6.15 8.92
N LEU A 265 16.95 5.63 8.10
CA LEU A 265 16.51 6.28 6.86
C LEU A 265 15.35 7.27 7.06
N PHE A 266 14.59 7.16 8.15
CA PHE A 266 13.38 7.94 8.38
C PHE A 266 13.63 9.08 9.36
N ASP A 267 13.08 10.26 9.07
CA ASP A 267 13.25 11.46 9.90
C ASP A 267 12.51 11.41 11.25
N LYS A 268 11.63 10.41 11.43
CA LYS A 268 10.77 10.27 12.61
C LYS A 268 10.78 8.82 13.09
N PRO A 269 10.67 8.57 14.41
CA PRO A 269 10.45 7.22 14.91
C PRO A 269 9.12 6.64 14.36
N PRO A 270 8.96 5.31 14.36
CA PRO A 270 7.67 4.72 14.02
C PRO A 270 6.63 5.11 15.08
N ALA A 271 5.35 5.03 14.71
CA ALA A 271 4.27 5.31 15.67
C ALA A 271 3.96 4.04 16.49
N HIS A 272 4.12 2.87 15.88
CA HIS A 272 3.81 1.57 16.48
C HIS A 272 4.78 0.50 16.00
N VAL A 273 4.71 -0.67 16.64
CA VAL A 273 5.41 -1.88 16.17
C VAL A 273 4.39 -2.99 16.00
N ILE A 274 4.45 -3.71 14.87
CA ILE A 274 3.64 -4.91 14.66
C ILE A 274 4.49 -6.13 14.98
N VAL A 275 3.92 -7.11 15.69
CA VAL A 275 4.51 -8.44 15.87
C VAL A 275 3.60 -9.49 15.24
N ALA A 276 4.13 -10.24 14.28
CA ALA A 276 3.40 -11.23 13.50
C ALA A 276 4.05 -12.64 13.61
N PRO A 277 3.33 -13.73 13.33
CA PRO A 277 3.90 -15.07 13.40
C PRO A 277 4.87 -15.32 12.23
N SER A 278 6.01 -15.95 12.50
CA SER A 278 7.01 -16.35 11.49
C SER A 278 6.64 -17.64 10.74
N ALA A 279 5.75 -18.46 11.29
CA ALA A 279 5.42 -19.78 10.74
C ALA A 279 4.10 -19.82 9.96
N ASP A 280 3.24 -18.81 10.14
CA ASP A 280 1.89 -18.75 9.55
C ASP A 280 1.72 -17.48 8.71
N PRO A 281 2.16 -17.47 7.43
CA PRO A 281 2.20 -16.27 6.61
C PRO A 281 0.84 -15.60 6.45
N GLY A 282 -0.25 -16.37 6.32
CA GLY A 282 -1.60 -15.82 6.18
C GLY A 282 -2.04 -14.88 7.30
N PHE A 283 -1.48 -15.02 8.51
CA PHE A 283 -1.73 -14.07 9.61
C PHE A 283 -0.82 -12.85 9.57
N ALA A 284 0.35 -12.95 8.94
CA ALA A 284 1.37 -11.91 8.90
C ALA A 284 1.28 -10.98 7.69
N ILE A 285 0.99 -11.50 6.49
CA ILE A 285 1.02 -10.74 5.23
C ILE A 285 0.17 -9.46 5.27
N PRO A 286 -1.05 -9.40 5.86
CA PRO A 286 -1.80 -8.14 5.94
C PRO A 286 -1.04 -6.99 6.62
N ALA A 287 -0.02 -7.28 7.45
CA ALA A 287 0.86 -6.29 8.03
C ALA A 287 1.76 -5.58 7.00
N ALA A 288 2.08 -6.22 5.86
CA ALA A 288 2.88 -5.64 4.78
C ALA A 288 2.22 -4.36 4.23
N ALA A 289 0.92 -4.41 3.97
CA ALA A 289 0.13 -3.26 3.53
C ALA A 289 0.17 -2.10 4.54
N TRP A 290 0.06 -2.41 5.84
CA TRP A 290 0.16 -1.39 6.88
C TRP A 290 1.57 -0.82 6.98
N ALA A 291 2.60 -1.67 6.90
CA ALA A 291 4.00 -1.24 6.95
C ALA A 291 4.32 -0.28 5.81
N ALA A 292 3.88 -0.61 4.58
CA ALA A 292 4.02 0.26 3.42
C ALA A 292 3.31 1.60 3.60
N ARG A 293 2.11 1.60 4.19
CA ARG A 293 1.32 2.80 4.45
C ARG A 293 1.93 3.69 5.55
N SER A 294 2.35 3.10 6.66
CA SER A 294 2.62 3.81 7.91
C SER A 294 4.10 4.04 8.20
N GLY A 295 4.97 3.19 7.65
CA GLY A 295 6.37 3.12 8.08
C GLY A 295 6.56 2.50 9.47
N ASP A 296 5.53 1.84 10.01
CA ASP A 296 5.63 1.04 11.25
C ASP A 296 6.30 -0.30 10.94
N PRO A 297 7.38 -0.69 11.67
CA PRO A 297 8.09 -1.93 11.42
C PRO A 297 7.26 -3.15 11.81
N VAL A 298 7.38 -4.21 11.01
CA VAL A 298 6.86 -5.55 11.31
C VAL A 298 8.00 -6.40 11.83
N LEU A 299 7.83 -6.99 13.01
CA LEU A 299 8.74 -7.94 13.62
C LEU A 299 8.07 -9.33 13.69
N PHE A 300 8.89 -10.37 13.81
CA PHE A 300 8.39 -11.74 13.83
C PHE A 300 8.61 -12.45 15.16
N THR A 301 7.73 -13.39 15.47
CA THR A 301 7.87 -14.30 16.61
C THR A 301 7.50 -15.71 16.23
N ASN A 302 8.06 -16.69 16.93
CA ASN A 302 7.55 -18.05 16.88
C ASN A 302 6.28 -18.16 17.74
N ALA A 303 5.52 -19.24 17.58
CA ALA A 303 4.24 -19.44 18.29
C ALA A 303 4.40 -19.38 19.81
N ASP A 304 5.45 -20.01 20.36
CA ASP A 304 5.65 -20.18 21.80
C ASP A 304 6.93 -19.54 22.35
N ALA A 305 7.69 -18.83 21.51
CA ALA A 305 8.95 -18.23 21.93
C ALA A 305 9.20 -16.91 21.21
N LEU A 306 9.51 -15.85 21.97
CA LEU A 306 9.90 -14.55 21.44
C LEU A 306 11.40 -14.54 21.12
N PRO A 307 11.82 -14.42 19.84
CA PRO A 307 13.23 -14.43 19.47
C PRO A 307 14.00 -13.26 20.06
N ALA A 308 15.29 -13.48 20.39
CA ALA A 308 16.14 -12.45 20.98
C ALA A 308 16.29 -11.20 20.08
N ALA A 309 16.29 -11.39 18.76
CA ALA A 309 16.30 -10.29 17.79
C ALA A 309 15.06 -9.38 17.91
N THR A 310 13.88 -9.99 18.05
CA THR A 310 12.61 -9.29 18.25
C THR A 310 12.59 -8.57 19.60
N VAL A 311 13.07 -9.20 20.68
CA VAL A 311 13.24 -8.52 21.98
C VAL A 311 14.13 -7.29 21.86
N ALA A 312 15.26 -7.41 21.14
CA ALA A 312 16.20 -6.30 20.96
C ALA A 312 15.61 -5.16 20.11
N ALA A 313 14.78 -5.48 19.12
CA ALA A 313 14.06 -4.48 18.33
C ALA A 313 12.98 -3.77 19.15
N LEU A 314 12.16 -4.51 19.91
CA LEU A 314 11.14 -3.95 20.80
C LEU A 314 11.75 -3.01 21.85
N LYS A 315 12.89 -3.38 22.46
CA LYS A 315 13.59 -2.52 23.44
C LYS A 315 14.12 -1.21 22.85
N ARG A 316 14.42 -1.18 21.54
CA ARG A 316 14.86 0.05 20.84
C ARG A 316 13.71 1.04 20.68
N HIS A 317 12.50 0.51 20.57
CA HIS A 317 11.23 1.22 20.42
C HIS A 317 10.43 1.22 21.73
N ASN A 318 11.12 1.30 22.88
CA ASN A 318 10.42 1.30 24.15
C ASN A 318 9.38 2.43 24.20
N GLU A 319 8.23 2.15 24.81
CA GLU A 319 7.09 3.07 24.95
C GLU A 319 6.22 3.22 23.69
N LEU A 320 6.57 2.57 22.56
CA LEU A 320 5.68 2.49 21.41
C LEU A 320 4.64 1.38 21.59
N PRO A 321 3.35 1.63 21.30
CA PRO A 321 2.35 0.58 21.32
C PRO A 321 2.71 -0.58 20.39
N VAL A 322 2.59 -1.80 20.91
CA VAL A 322 2.87 -3.04 20.19
C VAL A 322 1.56 -3.73 19.84
N TYR A 323 1.35 -3.98 18.56
CA TYR A 323 0.18 -4.71 18.07
C TYR A 323 0.58 -6.10 17.59
N VAL A 324 0.04 -7.12 18.24
CA VAL A 324 0.25 -8.51 17.87
C VAL A 324 -0.83 -8.95 16.91
N LEU A 325 -0.45 -9.29 15.69
CA LEU A 325 -1.36 -9.71 14.63
C LEU A 325 -1.42 -11.23 14.55
N GLY A 326 -2.60 -11.80 14.78
CA GLY A 326 -2.86 -13.24 14.70
C GLY A 326 -3.49 -13.84 15.97
N PRO A 327 -4.11 -15.03 15.85
CA PRO A 327 -4.79 -15.70 16.95
C PRO A 327 -3.80 -16.28 17.99
N PRO A 328 -4.30 -16.66 19.19
CA PRO A 328 -3.50 -17.36 20.19
C PRO A 328 -2.84 -18.66 19.71
N SER A 329 -3.39 -19.31 18.67
CA SER A 329 -2.80 -20.52 18.05
C SER A 329 -1.54 -20.23 17.22
N ALA A 330 -1.40 -19.02 16.69
CA ALA A 330 -0.24 -18.60 15.90
C ALA A 330 0.80 -17.84 16.75
N ILE A 331 0.34 -17.14 17.80
CA ILE A 331 1.19 -16.48 18.79
C ILE A 331 0.54 -16.69 20.16
N SER A 332 1.15 -17.48 21.02
CA SER A 332 0.58 -17.87 22.32
C SER A 332 0.39 -16.69 23.27
N ALA A 333 -0.41 -16.90 24.32
CA ALA A 333 -0.53 -15.96 25.42
C ALA A 333 0.80 -15.79 26.19
N GLY A 334 1.66 -16.82 26.18
CA GLY A 334 2.99 -16.77 26.79
C GLY A 334 3.89 -15.74 26.12
N VAL A 335 3.97 -15.77 24.79
CA VAL A 335 4.70 -14.75 23.99
C VAL A 335 4.13 -13.36 24.24
N LEU A 336 2.80 -13.22 24.31
CA LEU A 336 2.15 -11.94 24.60
C LEU A 336 2.58 -11.38 25.97
N ALA A 337 2.68 -12.24 26.98
CA ALA A 337 3.16 -11.87 28.30
C ALA A 337 4.67 -11.54 28.31
N GLU A 338 5.47 -12.15 27.43
CA GLU A 338 6.87 -11.77 27.24
C GLU A 338 7.04 -10.40 26.59
N ILE A 339 6.26 -10.09 25.55
CA ILE A 339 6.23 -8.76 24.93
C ILE A 339 5.79 -7.72 25.97
N ALA A 340 4.78 -8.05 26.80
CA ALA A 340 4.26 -7.15 27.84
C ALA A 340 5.29 -6.81 28.94
N LYS A 341 6.35 -7.61 29.09
CA LYS A 341 7.48 -7.29 30.00
C LYS A 341 8.43 -6.25 29.40
N VAL A 342 8.43 -6.12 28.07
CA VAL A 342 9.27 -5.16 27.33
C VAL A 342 8.52 -3.85 27.10
N ASP A 343 7.26 -3.92 26.68
CA ASP A 343 6.38 -2.76 26.48
C ASP A 343 5.04 -2.96 27.19
N LYS A 344 4.48 -1.93 27.82
CA LYS A 344 3.24 -2.03 28.60
C LYS A 344 1.97 -1.91 27.74
N HIS A 345 2.08 -1.43 26.50
CA HIS A 345 0.96 -1.17 25.61
C HIS A 345 0.89 -2.25 24.52
N VAL A 346 0.62 -3.49 24.93
CA VAL A 346 0.46 -4.61 23.99
C VAL A 346 -1.02 -4.87 23.75
N LYS A 347 -1.44 -4.84 22.49
CA LYS A 347 -2.80 -5.21 22.07
C LYS A 347 -2.73 -6.28 21.00
N ARG A 348 -3.75 -7.14 20.94
CA ARG A 348 -3.85 -8.19 19.92
C ARG A 348 -4.97 -7.86 18.94
N VAL A 349 -4.66 -7.98 17.65
CA VAL A 349 -5.64 -8.00 16.56
C VAL A 349 -5.68 -9.43 16.04
N SER A 350 -6.84 -10.08 16.07
CA SER A 350 -6.91 -11.50 15.73
C SER A 350 -8.22 -11.89 15.06
N GLY A 351 -8.11 -12.66 13.98
CA GLY A 351 -9.17 -13.51 13.44
C GLY A 351 -8.83 -14.99 13.58
N LYS A 352 -9.83 -15.85 13.44
CA LYS A 352 -9.70 -17.31 13.62
C LYS A 352 -8.95 -18.01 12.48
N ASP A 353 -8.92 -17.39 11.30
CA ASP A 353 -8.28 -17.86 10.07
C ASP A 353 -7.69 -16.64 9.32
N PRO A 354 -6.80 -16.83 8.34
CA PRO A 354 -6.16 -15.72 7.61
C PRO A 354 -7.12 -14.70 7.02
N VAL A 355 -8.22 -15.17 6.40
CA VAL A 355 -9.24 -14.31 5.77
C VAL A 355 -9.91 -13.42 6.83
N VAL A 356 -10.40 -14.02 7.92
CA VAL A 356 -11.05 -13.30 9.02
C VAL A 356 -10.06 -12.41 9.77
N ASN A 357 -8.77 -12.79 9.85
CA ASN A 357 -7.73 -11.97 10.46
C ASN A 357 -7.42 -10.72 9.64
N ALA A 358 -7.34 -10.85 8.32
CA ALA A 358 -7.19 -9.70 7.41
C ALA A 358 -8.39 -8.74 7.53
N ILE A 359 -9.62 -9.27 7.57
CA ILE A 359 -10.84 -8.47 7.79
C ILE A 359 -10.81 -7.80 9.18
N ALA A 360 -10.42 -8.52 10.22
CA ALA A 360 -10.30 -7.97 11.57
C ALA A 360 -9.31 -6.81 11.61
N PHE A 361 -8.18 -6.93 10.91
CA PHE A 361 -7.19 -5.85 10.81
C PHE A 361 -7.67 -4.66 9.97
N ALA A 362 -8.40 -4.92 8.88
CA ALA A 362 -9.03 -3.88 8.06
C ALA A 362 -10.06 -3.04 8.85
N ARG A 363 -10.81 -3.69 9.74
CA ARG A 363 -11.78 -3.01 10.62
C ARG A 363 -11.14 -2.35 11.84
N TYR A 364 -10.00 -2.85 12.28
CA TYR A 364 -9.39 -2.43 13.53
C TYR A 364 -9.00 -0.95 13.47
N GLY A 365 -9.28 -0.22 14.54
CA GLY A 365 -8.91 1.17 14.72
C GLY A 365 -8.61 1.45 16.19
N ASP A 366 -7.44 2.03 16.47
CA ASP A 366 -6.99 2.37 17.81
C ASP A 366 -6.08 3.59 17.77
N GLY A 367 -6.69 4.77 17.86
CA GLY A 367 -5.98 6.03 17.68
C GLY A 367 -5.36 6.12 16.29
N GLY A 368 -4.02 6.08 16.22
CA GLY A 368 -3.25 6.15 14.98
C GLY A 368 -2.99 4.80 14.31
N PHE A 369 -3.41 3.67 14.91
CA PHE A 369 -3.13 2.33 14.39
C PHE A 369 -4.38 1.65 13.81
N GLY A 370 -4.18 0.89 12.73
CA GLY A 370 -5.21 0.13 12.05
C GLY A 370 -5.90 0.91 10.94
N TRP A 371 -6.59 0.18 10.06
CA TRP A 371 -7.22 0.76 8.87
C TRP A 371 -8.51 1.52 9.20
N ASN A 372 -9.22 1.07 10.24
CA ASN A 372 -10.52 1.60 10.66
C ASN A 372 -11.54 1.72 9.51
N ILE A 373 -11.55 0.76 8.59
CA ILE A 373 -12.48 0.75 7.46
C ILE A 373 -13.75 0.01 7.89
N ASN A 374 -14.72 0.79 8.34
CA ASN A 374 -16.03 0.30 8.80
C ASN A 374 -17.19 1.06 8.12
N ASP A 375 -16.85 1.83 7.10
CA ASP A 375 -17.73 2.69 6.32
C ASP A 375 -17.38 2.54 4.83
N PRO A 376 -18.23 3.01 3.90
CA PRO A 376 -17.96 2.87 2.47
C PRO A 376 -16.96 3.89 1.91
N GLY A 377 -16.34 3.57 0.76
CA GLY A 377 -15.53 4.53 0.01
C GLY A 377 -14.02 4.33 0.05
N HIS A 378 -13.54 3.10 -0.08
CA HIS A 378 -12.15 2.75 0.19
C HIS A 378 -11.50 1.94 -0.94
N GLY A 379 -10.17 2.01 -1.01
CA GLY A 379 -9.39 1.06 -1.80
C GLY A 379 -9.22 -0.27 -1.06
N PHE A 380 -8.98 -1.34 -1.81
CA PHE A 380 -8.64 -2.65 -1.28
C PHE A 380 -7.62 -3.33 -2.18
N VAL A 381 -6.81 -4.21 -1.60
CA VAL A 381 -5.99 -5.17 -2.35
C VAL A 381 -6.47 -6.56 -1.96
N LEU A 382 -6.76 -7.41 -2.94
CA LEU A 382 -7.18 -8.79 -2.74
C LEU A 382 -6.13 -9.74 -3.34
N ALA A 383 -5.61 -10.64 -2.51
CA ALA A 383 -4.65 -11.66 -2.92
C ALA A 383 -5.03 -13.04 -2.38
N ALA A 384 -4.50 -14.09 -2.99
CA ALA A 384 -4.65 -15.47 -2.52
C ALA A 384 -3.82 -15.70 -1.24
N ALA A 385 -4.39 -16.40 -0.26
CA ALA A 385 -3.76 -16.63 1.04
C ALA A 385 -2.60 -17.64 0.99
N ASP A 386 -2.56 -18.50 -0.04
CA ASP A 386 -1.56 -19.53 -0.29
C ASP A 386 -0.40 -19.07 -1.18
N SER A 387 -0.44 -17.84 -1.71
CA SER A 387 0.66 -17.16 -2.41
C SER A 387 1.25 -16.01 -1.58
N PRO A 388 1.99 -16.30 -0.49
CA PRO A 388 2.37 -15.30 0.50
C PRO A 388 3.32 -14.21 -0.05
N ILE A 389 4.22 -14.59 -0.95
CA ILE A 389 5.15 -13.64 -1.57
C ILE A 389 4.41 -12.68 -2.53
N GLU A 390 3.49 -13.20 -3.35
CA GLU A 390 2.69 -12.38 -4.28
C GLU A 390 1.84 -11.35 -3.53
N ALA A 391 1.23 -11.79 -2.42
CA ALA A 391 0.46 -10.91 -1.56
C ALA A 391 1.34 -9.84 -0.87
N ALA A 392 2.58 -10.18 -0.50
CA ALA A 392 3.53 -9.22 0.10
C ALA A 392 4.02 -8.17 -0.90
N VAL A 393 4.39 -8.59 -2.13
CA VAL A 393 4.86 -7.66 -3.18
C VAL A 393 3.78 -6.69 -3.66
N ALA A 394 2.50 -6.99 -3.41
CA ALA A 394 1.37 -6.09 -3.66
C ALA A 394 1.23 -4.94 -2.65
N SER A 395 1.97 -4.96 -1.52
CA SER A 395 1.88 -3.91 -0.49
C SER A 395 2.07 -2.46 -0.96
N PRO A 396 2.84 -2.12 -2.02
CA PRO A 396 2.90 -0.76 -2.53
C PRO A 396 1.56 -0.17 -2.98
N LEU A 397 0.61 -1.01 -3.42
CA LEU A 397 -0.75 -0.57 -3.78
C LEU A 397 -1.54 -0.08 -2.55
N SER A 398 -1.15 -0.49 -1.34
CA SER A 398 -1.75 -0.04 -0.09
C SER A 398 -1.20 1.31 0.41
N ALA A 399 -0.15 1.84 -0.22
CA ALA A 399 0.55 3.07 0.16
C ALA A 399 0.48 4.16 -0.92
N SER A 400 -0.35 3.98 -1.95
CA SER A 400 -0.50 4.89 -3.08
C SER A 400 -1.88 4.76 -3.73
N GLY A 401 -2.26 5.71 -4.59
CA GLY A 401 -3.54 5.66 -5.32
C GLY A 401 -4.76 5.59 -4.39
N THR A 402 -5.53 4.51 -4.50
CA THR A 402 -6.64 4.15 -3.61
C THR A 402 -6.11 3.34 -2.42
N TRP A 403 -5.71 4.03 -1.36
CA TRP A 403 -5.11 3.41 -0.17
C TRP A 403 -6.09 2.41 0.45
N GLY A 404 -5.58 1.23 0.82
CA GLY A 404 -6.45 0.13 1.23
C GLY A 404 -5.74 -1.02 1.90
N PRO A 405 -6.44 -1.76 2.79
CA PRO A 405 -5.92 -2.95 3.42
C PRO A 405 -5.76 -4.07 2.40
N LEU A 406 -4.77 -4.93 2.66
CA LEU A 406 -4.65 -6.21 1.99
C LEU A 406 -5.60 -7.21 2.65
N LEU A 407 -6.60 -7.65 1.87
CA LEU A 407 -7.53 -8.72 2.17
C LEU A 407 -7.06 -10.01 1.51
N LEU A 408 -7.44 -11.14 2.09
CA LEU A 408 -7.06 -12.45 1.61
C LEU A 408 -8.28 -13.27 1.22
N THR A 409 -8.15 -14.08 0.17
CA THR A 409 -9.07 -15.18 -0.14
C THR A 409 -8.35 -16.51 0.02
N ASP A 410 -9.04 -17.52 0.56
CA ASP A 410 -8.52 -18.89 0.72
C ASP A 410 -9.07 -19.85 -0.36
N SER A 411 -9.70 -19.30 -1.39
CA SER A 411 -10.25 -20.03 -2.53
C SER A 411 -10.09 -19.20 -3.79
N ALA A 412 -9.56 -19.82 -4.85
CA ALA A 412 -9.47 -19.20 -6.16
C ALA A 412 -10.85 -19.01 -6.82
N THR A 413 -11.79 -19.94 -6.63
CA THR A 413 -13.03 -19.99 -7.42
C THR A 413 -14.26 -19.44 -6.70
N LYS A 414 -14.23 -19.31 -5.38
CA LYS A 414 -15.40 -18.90 -4.59
C LYS A 414 -15.05 -17.86 -3.56
N LEU A 415 -15.72 -16.70 -3.59
CA LEU A 415 -15.52 -15.68 -2.58
C LEU A 415 -15.90 -16.21 -1.17
N PRO A 416 -14.99 -16.13 -0.18
CA PRO A 416 -15.33 -16.54 1.19
C PRO A 416 -16.48 -15.70 1.71
N ALA A 417 -17.51 -16.33 2.28
CA ALA A 417 -18.73 -15.63 2.72
C ALA A 417 -18.45 -14.50 3.72
N LYS A 418 -17.41 -14.64 4.56
CA LYS A 418 -16.99 -13.58 5.49
C LYS A 418 -16.38 -12.38 4.77
N LEU A 419 -15.62 -12.61 3.70
CA LEU A 419 -15.08 -11.56 2.85
C LEU A 419 -16.19 -10.85 2.07
N GLY A 420 -17.11 -11.62 1.47
CA GLY A 420 -18.30 -11.06 0.80
C GLY A 420 -19.15 -10.19 1.74
N ASN A 421 -19.42 -10.67 2.96
CA ASN A 421 -20.13 -9.87 3.97
C ASN A 421 -19.37 -8.62 4.38
N TYR A 422 -18.03 -8.68 4.48
CA TYR A 422 -17.25 -7.48 4.77
C TYR A 422 -17.42 -6.42 3.68
N PHE A 423 -17.31 -6.82 2.39
CA PHE A 423 -17.55 -5.90 1.29
C PHE A 423 -18.97 -5.32 1.29
N LEU A 424 -19.99 -6.11 1.67
CA LEU A 424 -21.36 -5.61 1.84
C LEU A 424 -21.45 -4.55 2.95
N ASP A 425 -20.78 -4.75 4.08
CA ASP A 425 -20.78 -3.79 5.20
C ASP A 425 -20.14 -2.44 4.82
N VAL A 426 -19.20 -2.44 3.88
CA VAL A 426 -18.50 -1.23 3.37
C VAL A 426 -18.93 -0.87 1.94
N LYS A 427 -20.08 -1.37 1.49
CA LYS A 427 -20.57 -1.11 0.13
C LYS A 427 -21.02 0.34 -0.01
N PRO A 428 -20.54 1.08 -1.03
CA PRO A 428 -20.94 2.46 -1.22
C PRO A 428 -22.39 2.55 -1.67
N GLY A 429 -23.06 3.60 -1.20
CA GLY A 429 -24.42 3.90 -1.63
C GLY A 429 -24.69 5.38 -1.82
N TYR A 430 -25.73 5.68 -2.59
CA TYR A 430 -26.16 7.05 -2.90
C TYR A 430 -27.68 7.17 -2.85
N SER A 431 -28.20 8.36 -2.52
CA SER A 431 -29.64 8.64 -2.48
C SER A 431 -30.13 9.41 -3.70
N THR A 432 -29.37 10.42 -4.14
CA THR A 432 -29.78 11.37 -5.19
C THR A 432 -28.84 11.37 -6.39
N ASP A 433 -27.60 11.84 -6.20
CA ASP A 433 -26.61 12.02 -7.26
C ASP A 433 -25.45 11.01 -7.10
N PRO A 434 -25.34 10.01 -8.00
CA PRO A 434 -24.28 9.02 -7.92
C PRO A 434 -22.89 9.60 -8.19
N THR A 435 -22.75 10.83 -8.73
CA THR A 435 -21.45 11.47 -9.03
C THR A 435 -20.79 12.12 -7.81
N ARG A 436 -21.50 12.17 -6.68
CA ARG A 436 -21.04 12.74 -5.40
C ARG A 436 -20.91 11.68 -4.31
N ALA A 437 -21.01 10.40 -4.67
CA ALA A 437 -20.87 9.29 -3.75
C ALA A 437 -19.40 8.98 -3.44
N PHE A 438 -19.20 8.12 -2.47
CA PHE A 438 -17.93 7.44 -2.30
C PHE A 438 -17.87 6.19 -3.19
N TYR A 439 -16.67 5.76 -3.57
CA TYR A 439 -16.48 4.60 -4.44
C TYR A 439 -15.45 3.67 -3.84
N ASN A 440 -15.65 2.37 -4.05
CA ASN A 440 -14.63 1.38 -3.74
C ASN A 440 -13.85 1.05 -5.02
N HIS A 441 -12.59 0.67 -4.86
CA HIS A 441 -11.79 0.07 -5.93
C HIS A 441 -10.99 -1.08 -5.36
N VAL A 442 -10.88 -2.17 -6.10
CA VAL A 442 -10.18 -3.38 -5.65
C VAL A 442 -9.09 -3.79 -6.63
N TRP A 443 -7.85 -3.82 -6.16
CA TRP A 443 -6.77 -4.51 -6.86
C TRP A 443 -6.89 -6.02 -6.64
N VAL A 444 -6.74 -6.79 -7.70
CA VAL A 444 -6.72 -8.26 -7.67
C VAL A 444 -5.34 -8.74 -8.05
N ILE A 445 -4.70 -9.55 -7.22
CA ILE A 445 -3.31 -9.98 -7.38
C ILE A 445 -3.24 -11.46 -7.76
N GLY A 446 -2.46 -11.76 -8.79
CA GLY A 446 -2.30 -13.09 -9.34
C GLY A 446 -3.16 -13.30 -10.60
N ASP A 447 -2.85 -14.36 -11.33
CA ASP A 447 -3.58 -14.77 -12.52
C ASP A 447 -4.96 -15.39 -12.18
N GLN A 448 -5.59 -15.99 -13.19
CA GLN A 448 -6.92 -16.60 -13.05
C GLN A 448 -6.90 -17.91 -12.24
N GLU A 449 -5.75 -18.54 -12.07
CA GLU A 449 -5.58 -19.72 -11.22
C GLU A 449 -5.51 -19.33 -9.75
N ALA A 450 -4.88 -18.18 -9.45
CA ALA A 450 -4.85 -17.62 -8.09
C ALA A 450 -6.23 -17.08 -7.66
N ILE A 451 -6.89 -16.31 -8.55
CA ILE A 451 -8.22 -15.73 -8.32
C ILE A 451 -9.00 -15.81 -9.63
N ASP A 452 -10.02 -16.66 -9.69
CA ASP A 452 -10.85 -16.88 -10.87
C ASP A 452 -11.59 -15.59 -11.29
N VAL A 453 -11.81 -15.44 -12.58
CA VAL A 453 -12.48 -14.27 -13.16
C VAL A 453 -13.90 -14.11 -12.62
N ASN A 454 -14.61 -15.20 -12.29
CA ASN A 454 -15.94 -15.11 -11.70
C ASN A 454 -15.89 -14.60 -10.25
N GLN A 455 -14.86 -14.96 -9.48
CA GLN A 455 -14.65 -14.40 -8.14
C GLN A 455 -14.36 -12.90 -8.22
N GLN A 456 -13.50 -12.47 -9.17
CA GLN A 456 -13.29 -11.04 -9.45
C GLN A 456 -14.60 -10.33 -9.86
N ALA A 457 -15.43 -10.95 -10.69
CA ALA A 457 -16.73 -10.39 -11.07
C ALA A 457 -17.71 -10.28 -9.89
N GLU A 458 -17.66 -11.20 -8.93
CA GLU A 458 -18.42 -11.10 -7.67
C GLU A 458 -17.92 -9.92 -6.82
N VAL A 459 -16.60 -9.78 -6.65
CA VAL A 459 -15.97 -8.65 -5.96
C VAL A 459 -16.33 -7.32 -6.61
N ASN A 460 -16.35 -7.29 -7.95
CA ASN A 460 -16.80 -6.13 -8.72
C ASN A 460 -18.21 -5.69 -8.34
N GLY A 461 -19.16 -6.63 -8.37
CA GLY A 461 -20.55 -6.37 -7.98
C GLY A 461 -20.69 -5.94 -6.52
N LEU A 462 -19.79 -6.37 -5.63
CA LEU A 462 -19.76 -5.97 -4.24
C LEU A 462 -19.16 -4.57 -4.02
N ALA A 463 -18.17 -4.17 -4.82
CA ALA A 463 -17.59 -2.83 -4.80
C ALA A 463 -18.50 -1.76 -5.44
N GLU A 464 -19.41 -2.16 -6.33
CA GLU A 464 -20.28 -1.25 -7.09
C GLU A 464 -21.15 -0.35 -6.22
N LEU A 465 -21.36 0.88 -6.67
CA LEU A 465 -22.21 1.86 -6.01
C LEU A 465 -23.71 1.47 -6.08
N ALA A 466 -24.42 1.45 -4.93
CA ALA A 466 -25.83 1.07 -4.87
C ALA A 466 -26.78 2.22 -4.50
N LYS A 467 -27.97 2.28 -5.13
CA LYS A 467 -28.99 3.26 -4.76
C LYS A 467 -29.68 2.90 -3.44
N ILE A 468 -29.61 3.78 -2.45
CA ILE A 468 -30.25 3.62 -1.14
C ILE A 468 -31.74 4.00 -1.24
N GLY A 469 -32.62 3.17 -0.68
CA GLY A 469 -34.06 3.47 -0.58
C GLY A 469 -34.88 3.20 -1.84
N GLY A 470 -34.30 2.57 -2.87
CA GLY A 470 -35.04 2.06 -4.03
C GLY A 470 -35.70 0.71 -3.73
N ALA A 471 -36.84 0.70 -3.05
CA ALA A 471 -37.67 -0.51 -3.00
C ALA A 471 -38.11 -0.89 -4.41
N GLN A 472 -37.85 -2.15 -4.80
CA GLN A 472 -38.60 -2.82 -5.86
C GLN A 472 -40.08 -2.72 -5.51
N ARG A 473 -40.88 -2.13 -6.41
CA ARG A 473 -42.33 -2.26 -6.40
C ARG A 473 -42.74 -3.46 -7.24
#